data_AF-A0A961TYH0-F1
#
_entry.id   AF-A0A961TYH0-F1
#
_cell.length_a   1.000
_cell.length_b   1.000
_cell.length_c   1.000
_cell.angle_alpha   90.00
_cell.angle_beta   90.00
_cell.angle_gamma   90.00
#
_symmetry.space_group_name_H-M   'P 1'
#
loop_
_entity.id
_entity.type
_entity.pdbx_description
1 polymer ?
#
loop_
_entity_poly.entity_id
_entity_poly.type
_entity_poly.pdbx_seq_one_letter_code
_entity_poly.pdbx_strand_id
1 'polypeptide(L)'
;GWMEGFAQELAPFGIRSLLVEPGMLRTDFMDGKSANFGSIDIPDYAEAITQYRAFVNEANGNQPGDPKQLAARIVTLASQSEVPSRLVFGDDARQWAGAKLDQLRQEIARSADR
;
A
#
# COMPACT_ATOMS: atom_id res chain seq x y z
N GLY A 1 -5.52 10.54 -5.36
CA GLY A 1 -5.99 11.64 -4.49
C GLY A 1 -4.97 12.76 -4.47
N TRP A 2 -4.40 13.08 -3.30
CA TRP A 2 -3.48 14.22 -3.12
C TRP A 2 -2.32 14.26 -4.11
N MET A 3 -1.55 13.17 -4.21
CA MET A 3 -0.38 13.12 -5.11
C MET A 3 -0.76 13.19 -6.59
N GLU A 4 -1.96 12.74 -6.98
CA GLU A 4 -2.43 12.80 -8.38
C GLU A 4 -2.87 14.22 -8.76
N GLY A 5 -3.50 14.95 -7.85
CA GLY A 5 -3.80 16.36 -8.05
C GLY A 5 -2.51 17.19 -8.11
N PHE A 6 -1.63 16.99 -7.14
CA PHE A 6 -0.36 17.73 -7.08
C PHE A 6 0.55 17.45 -8.27
N ALA A 7 0.52 16.24 -8.85
CA ALA A 7 1.27 15.93 -10.07
C ALA A 7 0.92 16.87 -11.25
N GLN A 8 -0.35 17.28 -11.37
CA GLN A 8 -0.78 18.19 -12.44
C GLN A 8 -0.25 19.60 -12.23
N GLU A 9 -0.20 20.06 -10.98
CA GLU A 9 0.36 21.38 -10.60
C GLU A 9 1.87 21.44 -10.80
N LEU A 10 2.57 20.32 -10.63
CA LEU A 10 4.01 20.21 -10.80
C LEU A 10 4.47 20.13 -12.27
N ALA A 11 3.60 19.65 -13.17
CA ALA A 11 3.93 19.38 -14.56
C ALA A 11 4.50 20.59 -15.33
N PRO A 12 3.97 21.84 -15.20
CA PRO A 12 4.53 23.02 -15.86
C PRO A 12 5.98 23.35 -15.45
N PHE A 13 6.41 22.87 -14.29
CA PHE A 13 7.77 23.09 -13.77
C PHE A 13 8.73 21.96 -14.16
N GLY A 14 8.28 20.97 -14.93
CA GLY A 14 9.09 19.79 -15.27
C GLY A 14 9.35 18.84 -14.09
N ILE A 15 8.62 19.00 -12.99
CA ILE A 15 8.73 18.13 -11.80
C ILE A 15 7.76 16.96 -11.95
N ARG A 16 8.24 15.76 -11.62
CA ARG A 16 7.46 14.51 -11.69
C ARG A 16 7.32 13.91 -10.30
N SER A 17 6.19 13.25 -10.06
CA SER A 17 5.95 12.48 -8.83
C SER A 17 5.74 11.01 -9.15
N LEU A 18 6.14 10.15 -8.22
CA LEU A 18 5.89 8.71 -8.26
C LEU A 18 5.33 8.32 -6.90
N LEU A 19 4.11 7.77 -6.88
CA LEU A 19 3.56 7.17 -5.67
C LEU A 19 4.04 5.73 -5.55
N VAL A 20 4.69 5.39 -4.44
CA VAL A 20 5.17 4.04 -4.17
C VAL A 20 4.21 3.35 -3.20
N GLU A 21 3.65 2.22 -3.62
CA GLU A 21 2.63 1.47 -2.89
C GLU A 21 3.12 0.04 -2.67
N PRO A 22 3.96 -0.19 -1.65
CA PRO A 22 4.44 -1.53 -1.35
C PRO A 22 3.35 -2.35 -0.66
N GLY A 23 3.41 -3.66 -0.86
CA GLY A 23 2.76 -4.64 0.00
C GLY A 23 3.53 -4.85 1.30
N MET A 24 3.42 -6.05 1.84
CA MET A 24 4.15 -6.46 3.03
C MET A 24 5.66 -6.49 2.73
N LEU A 25 6.40 -5.61 3.38
CA LEU A 25 7.83 -5.43 3.20
C LEU A 25 8.59 -5.83 4.46
N ARG A 26 9.61 -6.69 4.32
CA ARG A 26 10.39 -7.23 5.43
C ARG A 26 11.34 -6.18 6.01
N THR A 27 10.77 -5.38 6.89
CA THR A 27 11.42 -4.30 7.66
C THR A 27 10.99 -4.44 9.12
N ASP A 28 11.63 -3.68 10.02
CA ASP A 28 11.27 -3.64 11.43
C ASP A 28 9.97 -2.84 11.69
N PHE A 29 9.17 -2.53 10.65
CA PHE A 29 7.94 -1.75 10.78
C PHE A 29 6.86 -2.49 11.58
N MET A 30 6.77 -3.81 11.46
CA MET A 30 5.84 -4.65 12.24
C MET A 30 6.39 -5.07 13.60
N ASP A 31 7.65 -4.73 13.92
CA ASP A 31 8.23 -5.00 15.22
C ASP A 31 7.53 -4.16 16.30
N GLY A 32 7.45 -4.69 17.54
CA GLY A 32 6.82 -3.99 18.66
C GLY A 32 7.47 -2.66 19.05
N LYS A 33 8.67 -2.35 18.54
CA LYS A 33 9.31 -1.03 18.67
C LYS A 33 8.73 0.02 17.72
N SER A 34 8.12 -0.40 16.61
CA SER A 34 7.56 0.48 15.57
C SER A 34 6.03 0.42 15.54
N ALA A 35 5.47 -0.78 15.60
CA ALA A 35 4.04 -1.04 15.59
C ALA A 35 3.50 -1.08 17.03
N ASN A 36 2.69 -0.08 17.37
CA ASN A 36 2.01 0.00 18.66
C ASN A 36 0.54 -0.37 18.50
N PHE A 37 0.05 -1.20 19.42
CA PHE A 37 -1.37 -1.48 19.52
C PHE A 37 -2.05 -0.52 20.51
N GLY A 38 -3.32 -0.22 20.25
CA GLY A 38 -4.14 0.51 21.21
C GLY A 38 -4.26 -0.23 22.55
N SER A 39 -4.45 0.55 23.61
CA SER A 39 -4.61 0.05 24.98
C SER A 39 -6.06 -0.13 25.42
N ILE A 40 -7.02 0.22 24.56
CA ILE A 40 -8.45 0.11 24.85
C ILE A 40 -8.96 -1.20 24.27
N ASP A 41 -9.48 -2.05 25.15
CA ASP A 41 -10.18 -3.26 24.76
C ASP A 41 -11.69 -3.01 24.78
N ILE A 42 -12.34 -3.30 23.65
CA ILE A 42 -13.79 -3.21 23.49
C ILE A 42 -14.30 -4.62 23.24
N PRO A 43 -15.19 -5.18 24.10
CA PRO A 43 -15.63 -6.57 23.99
C PRO A 43 -16.16 -6.93 22.59
N ASP A 44 -16.91 -6.03 21.95
CA ASP A 44 -17.49 -6.24 20.61
C ASP A 44 -16.44 -6.44 19.51
N TYR A 45 -15.19 -6.03 19.74
CA TYR A 45 -14.08 -6.15 18.79
C TYR A 45 -13.01 -7.17 19.21
N ALA A 46 -13.22 -7.89 20.32
CA ALA A 46 -12.20 -8.76 20.91
C ALA A 46 -11.68 -9.82 19.93
N GLU A 47 -12.58 -10.43 19.15
CA GLU A 47 -12.21 -11.43 18.14
C GLU A 47 -11.34 -10.83 17.03
N ALA A 48 -11.78 -9.72 16.44
CA ALA A 48 -11.08 -9.05 15.35
C ALA A 48 -9.67 -8.58 15.78
N ILE A 49 -9.54 -8.03 16.98
CA ILE A 49 -8.24 -7.61 17.51
C ILE A 49 -7.34 -8.79 17.81
N THR A 50 -7.87 -9.90 18.32
CA THR A 50 -7.08 -11.12 18.56
C THR A 50 -6.53 -11.68 17.25
N GLN A 51 -7.37 -11.77 16.21
CA GLN A 51 -6.97 -12.23 14.88
C GLN A 51 -5.93 -11.29 14.25
N TYR A 52 -6.12 -9.96 14.37
CA TYR A 52 -5.19 -8.99 13.83
C TYR A 52 -3.82 -9.03 14.52
N ARG A 53 -3.78 -9.15 15.86
CA ARG A 53 -2.52 -9.31 16.61
C ARG A 53 -1.78 -10.59 16.21
N ALA A 54 -2.50 -11.70 16.04
CA ALA A 54 -1.92 -12.95 15.56
C ALA A 54 -1.30 -12.78 14.17
N PHE A 55 -2.04 -12.17 13.22
CA PHE A 55 -1.54 -11.87 11.89
C PHE A 55 -0.26 -11.02 11.91
N VAL A 56 -0.22 -9.93 12.69
CA VAL A 56 0.97 -9.06 12.76
C VAL A 56 2.17 -9.84 13.33
N ASN A 57 1.96 -10.63 14.38
CA ASN A 57 3.03 -11.42 14.99
C ASN A 57 3.57 -12.49 14.03
N GLU A 58 2.70 -13.17 13.28
CA GLU A 58 3.09 -14.17 12.28
C GLU A 58 3.78 -13.55 11.06
N ALA A 59 3.31 -12.38 10.63
CA ALA A 59 3.84 -11.65 9.50
C ALA A 59 5.21 -11.03 9.76
N ASN A 60 5.49 -10.63 11.01
CA ASN A 60 6.73 -9.94 11.35
C ASN A 60 7.97 -10.80 11.05
N GLY A 61 8.86 -10.32 10.20
CA GLY A 61 10.05 -11.03 9.72
C GLY A 61 9.77 -12.01 8.57
N ASN A 62 8.51 -12.39 8.35
CA ASN A 62 8.08 -13.32 7.29
C ASN A 62 7.44 -12.61 6.09
N GLN A 63 7.49 -11.28 6.04
CA GLN A 63 6.93 -10.54 4.92
C GLN A 63 7.63 -10.93 3.60
N PRO A 64 6.89 -11.13 2.51
CA PRO A 64 7.44 -11.61 1.24
C PRO A 64 8.29 -10.55 0.51
N GLY A 65 8.01 -9.26 0.72
CA GLY A 65 8.69 -8.17 0.03
C GLY A 65 10.09 -7.90 0.56
N ASP A 66 11.06 -7.75 -0.34
CA ASP A 66 12.43 -7.34 -0.02
C ASP A 66 12.61 -5.81 -0.16
N PRO A 67 12.95 -5.08 0.92
CA PRO A 67 13.18 -3.63 0.86
C PRO A 67 14.31 -3.23 -0.08
N LYS A 68 15.33 -4.08 -0.29
CA LYS A 68 16.42 -3.78 -1.23
C LYS A 68 15.94 -3.79 -2.67
N GLN A 69 15.05 -4.72 -3.01
CA GLN A 69 14.47 -4.78 -4.36
C GLN A 69 13.55 -3.59 -4.62
N LEU A 70 12.74 -3.19 -3.63
CA LEU A 70 11.93 -1.98 -3.74
C LEU A 70 12.80 -0.74 -3.94
N ALA A 71 13.85 -0.57 -3.12
CA ALA A 71 14.78 0.56 -3.24
C ALA A 71 15.43 0.62 -4.63
N ALA A 72 15.93 -0.50 -5.14
CA ALA A 72 16.50 -0.59 -6.48
C ALA A 72 15.49 -0.23 -7.57
N ARG A 73 14.22 -0.61 -7.40
CA ARG A 73 13.15 -0.25 -8.35
C ARG A 73 12.85 1.24 -8.34
N ILE A 74 12.81 1.86 -7.16
CA ILE A 74 12.59 3.32 -7.02
C ILE A 74 13.70 4.09 -7.74
N VAL A 75 14.98 3.74 -7.49
CA VAL A 75 16.13 4.40 -8.12
C VAL A 75 16.10 4.25 -9.64
N THR A 76 15.78 3.05 -10.13
CA THR A 76 15.64 2.78 -11.57
C THR A 76 14.57 3.69 -12.19
N LEU A 77 13.39 3.77 -11.59
CA LEU A 77 12.30 4.60 -12.10
C LEU A 77 12.68 6.09 -12.06
N ALA A 78 13.25 6.57 -10.96
CA ALA A 78 13.65 7.97 -10.83
C ALA A 78 14.65 8.42 -11.93
N SER A 79 15.41 7.48 -12.51
CA SER A 79 16.39 7.73 -13.56
C SER A 79 15.82 7.72 -14.98
N GLN A 80 14.54 7.34 -15.16
CA GLN A 80 13.89 7.28 -16.47
C GLN A 80 13.23 8.61 -16.83
N SER A 81 13.09 8.91 -18.12
CA SER A 81 12.40 10.11 -18.63
C SER A 81 10.87 9.97 -18.62
N GLU A 82 10.36 8.75 -18.71
CA GLU A 82 8.95 8.41 -18.65
C GLU A 82 8.73 7.35 -17.57
N VAL A 83 7.87 7.65 -16.60
CA VAL A 83 7.60 6.79 -15.44
C VAL A 83 6.10 6.70 -15.21
N PRO A 84 5.58 5.57 -14.72
CA PRO A 84 4.21 5.50 -14.25
C PRO A 84 4.01 6.46 -13.07
N SER A 85 2.79 6.95 -12.88
CA SER A 85 2.45 7.78 -11.71
C SER A 85 2.43 6.97 -10.39
N ARG A 86 2.29 5.64 -10.48
CA ARG A 86 2.21 4.72 -9.34
C ARG A 86 3.08 3.49 -9.56
N LEU A 87 3.76 3.05 -8.52
CA LEU A 87 4.46 1.76 -8.43
C LEU A 87 3.77 0.92 -7.36
N VAL A 88 2.96 -0.06 -7.78
CA VAL A 88 2.42 -1.10 -6.90
C VAL A 88 3.42 -2.25 -6.81
N PHE A 89 4.07 -2.40 -5.66
CA PHE A 89 5.20 -3.30 -5.48
C PHE A 89 4.87 -4.47 -4.54
N GLY A 90 5.03 -5.70 -5.04
CA GLY A 90 4.65 -6.93 -4.33
C GLY A 90 3.46 -7.62 -5.00
N ASP A 91 3.45 -8.95 -5.00
CA ASP A 91 2.35 -9.74 -5.55
C ASP A 91 1.06 -9.55 -4.75
N ASP A 92 1.20 -9.49 -3.42
CA ASP A 92 0.14 -9.19 -2.47
C ASP A 92 -0.49 -7.81 -2.74
N ALA A 93 0.32 -6.76 -2.89
CA ALA A 93 -0.18 -5.42 -3.19
C ALA A 93 -0.92 -5.37 -4.53
N ARG A 94 -0.38 -6.03 -5.57
CA ARG A 94 -1.03 -6.11 -6.88
C ARG A 94 -2.35 -6.88 -6.81
N GLN A 95 -2.40 -7.97 -6.04
CA GLN A 95 -3.62 -8.74 -5.83
C GLN A 95 -4.69 -7.91 -5.12
N TRP A 96 -4.34 -7.20 -4.03
CA TRP A 96 -5.27 -6.34 -3.30
C TRP A 96 -5.76 -5.16 -4.15
N ALA A 97 -4.85 -4.52 -4.89
CA ALA A 97 -5.21 -3.45 -5.80
C ALA A 97 -6.16 -3.96 -6.90
N GLY A 98 -5.87 -5.10 -7.50
CA GLY A 98 -6.73 -5.75 -8.49
C GLY A 98 -8.13 -6.05 -7.94
N ALA A 99 -8.22 -6.68 -6.78
CA ALA A 99 -9.49 -6.97 -6.12
C ALA A 99 -10.30 -5.69 -5.83
N LYS A 100 -9.65 -4.61 -5.39
CA LYS A 100 -10.34 -3.34 -5.15
C LYS A 100 -10.83 -2.68 -6.44
N LEU A 101 -10.06 -2.76 -7.53
CA LEU A 101 -10.47 -2.27 -8.84
C LEU A 101 -11.73 -3.02 -9.33
N ASP A 102 -11.76 -4.34 -9.15
CA ASP A 102 -12.91 -5.15 -9.55
C ASP A 102 -14.15 -4.83 -8.72
N GLN A 103 -14.00 -4.68 -7.39
CA GLN A 103 -15.08 -4.25 -6.52
C GLN A 103 -15.64 -2.88 -6.95
N LEU A 104 -14.76 -1.90 -7.17
CA LEU A 104 -15.17 -0.55 -7.57
C LEU A 104 -15.92 -0.58 -8.92
N ARG A 105 -15.43 -1.38 -9.88
CA ARG A 105 -16.10 -1.55 -11.17
C ARG A 105 -17.52 -2.09 -11.00
N GLN A 106 -17.72 -3.06 -10.10
CA GLN A 106 -19.04 -3.61 -9.79
C GLN A 106 -19.96 -2.59 -9.11
N GLU A 107 -19.42 -1.79 -8.19
CA GLU A 107 -20.17 -0.73 -7.50
C GLU A 107 -20.64 0.35 -8.48
N ILE A 108 -19.78 0.78 -9.40
CA ILE A 108 -20.12 1.75 -10.45
C ILE A 108 -21.27 1.21 -11.32
N ALA A 109 -21.14 -0.02 -11.82
CA ALA A 109 -22.18 -0.66 -12.63
C ALA A 109 -23.52 -0.70 -11.89
N ARG A 110 -23.52 -1.16 -10.63
CA ARG A 110 -24.73 -1.22 -9.80
C ARG A 110 -25.35 0.15 -9.53
N SER A 111 -24.53 1.19 -9.41
CA SER A 111 -25.00 2.56 -9.14
C SER A 111 -25.55 3.25 -10.38
N ALA A 112 -25.12 2.86 -11.57
CA ALA A 112 -25.58 3.42 -12.84
C ALA A 112 -26.99 2.92 -13.26
N ASP A 113 -27.42 1.77 -12.72
CA ASP A 113 -28.72 1.15 -13.00
C ASP A 113 -29.84 1.63 -12.05
N ARG A 114 -29.61 2.70 -11.28
CA ARG A 114 -30.60 3.40 -10.44
C ARG A 114 -30.80 4.82 -10.93
#